data_AF-A0A8H6C7C9-F1
#
_entry.id   AF-A0A8H6C7C9-F1
#
_cell.length_a   1.000
_cell.length_b   1.000
_cell.length_c   1.000
_cell.angle_alpha   90.00
_cell.angle_beta   90.00
_cell.angle_gamma   90.00
#
_symmetry.space_group_name_H-M   'P 1'
#
loop_
_entity.id
_entity.type
_entity.pdbx_description
1 polymer ?
#
loop_
_entity_poly.entity_id
_entity_poly.type
_entity_poly.pdbx_seq_one_letter_code
_entity_poly.pdbx_strand_id
1 'polypeptide(L)'
;MHAILIFATWPVPVQSQPQDPTWNYCGLITNAARLLGLHEPGREKEYGFPRATPREVELRSKTWLQIFHRNITYSSRMGVPPALADEPTLRGVVEIASEFMIQDHFRIQLEILRQYAKFTQALQLQPDDAVRDSLVMMASGELQTLRNTSAGKWTADTELQFLGAKLFLLGWSFQGHLHDNELSIPVPRTASKPNVTQKLIFHEALSSATNYIHAFSELQSLKTPMQPSPGSRADMQRSTSINDDIPSQVYFPKYYFFTLYYAALTLYHFLATLPTASIPDQDLARNHIRLAHTVLMRCALGAESEWMRLAQNIEIVGQFMNSGRRLPPEAQIKSRLGAPLFYDGMLKIAVLKSERGSRSWASDLSQHLPHEGQETKAKEQEIGGHDERGMHDAPASSAVTAGYGRMDPGSGSQGQFIPHEWDDTLWGWDLAMLDAADWQLDWNGLETWQP
;
A
#
# COMPACT_ATOMS: atom_id res chain seq x y z
N MET A 1 -2.12 25.00 -5.97
CA MET A 1 -2.78 23.70 -6.23
C MET A 1 -2.04 22.87 -7.26
N HIS A 2 -1.88 23.31 -8.52
CA HIS A 2 -1.20 22.49 -9.54
C HIS A 2 0.21 22.01 -9.16
N ALA A 3 1.01 22.84 -8.49
CA ALA A 3 2.32 22.40 -7.95
C ALA A 3 2.20 21.23 -6.95
N ILE A 4 1.22 21.28 -6.04
CA ILE A 4 0.97 20.20 -5.07
C ILE A 4 0.46 18.93 -5.79
N LEU A 5 -0.38 19.07 -6.82
CA LEU A 5 -0.80 17.94 -7.68
C LEU A 5 0.40 17.28 -8.38
N ILE A 6 1.36 18.07 -8.84
CA ILE A 6 2.60 17.56 -9.44
C ILE A 6 3.40 16.79 -8.39
N PHE A 7 3.63 17.37 -7.20
CA PHE A 7 4.31 16.66 -6.10
C PHE A 7 3.57 15.42 -5.61
N ALA A 8 2.24 15.43 -5.66
CA ALA A 8 1.44 14.26 -5.35
C ALA A 8 1.50 13.19 -6.45
N THR A 9 2.00 13.50 -7.66
CA THR A 9 2.12 12.53 -8.77
C THR A 9 3.56 12.00 -8.89
N TRP A 10 4.53 12.89 -8.75
CA TRP A 10 5.96 12.63 -8.75
C TRP A 10 6.57 13.16 -7.45
N PRO A 11 6.35 12.46 -6.33
CA PRO A 11 6.93 12.87 -5.06
C PRO A 11 8.44 12.74 -5.10
N VAL A 12 9.10 13.56 -4.28
CA VAL A 12 10.54 13.49 -4.07
C VAL A 12 10.88 12.10 -3.48
N PRO A 13 11.96 11.43 -3.94
CA PRO A 13 12.39 10.18 -3.36
C PRO A 13 12.59 10.31 -1.85
N VAL A 14 12.09 9.33 -1.09
CA VAL A 14 12.24 9.28 0.36
C VAL A 14 13.12 8.13 0.79
N GLN A 15 13.81 8.29 1.92
CA GLN A 15 14.62 7.22 2.51
C GLN A 15 13.74 6.15 3.16
N SER A 16 12.59 6.54 3.72
CA SER A 16 11.60 5.64 4.30
C SER A 16 10.17 6.01 3.89
N GLN A 17 9.28 5.02 3.86
CA GLN A 17 7.88 5.23 3.44
C GLN A 17 7.06 6.13 4.38
N PRO A 18 7.24 6.13 5.72
CA PRO A 18 6.54 7.06 6.60
C PRO A 18 6.90 8.52 6.37
N GLN A 19 8.09 8.78 5.83
CA GLN A 19 8.51 10.11 5.44
C GLN A 19 7.85 10.56 4.13
N ASP A 20 7.12 9.69 3.41
CA ASP A 20 6.44 10.03 2.17
C ASP A 20 5.25 10.98 2.43
N PRO A 21 5.34 12.26 2.02
CA PRO A 21 4.29 13.24 2.26
C PRO A 21 3.15 13.15 1.24
N THR A 22 3.19 12.21 0.27
CA THR A 22 2.25 12.16 -0.86
C THR A 22 0.79 12.09 -0.41
N TRP A 23 0.50 11.30 0.62
CA TRP A 23 -0.86 11.22 1.18
C TRP A 23 -1.29 12.54 1.82
N ASN A 24 -0.38 13.22 2.53
CA ASN A 24 -0.64 14.53 3.13
C ASN A 24 -0.88 15.60 2.06
N TYR A 25 -0.13 15.56 0.95
CA TYR A 25 -0.37 16.42 -0.20
C TYR A 25 -1.75 16.17 -0.82
N CYS A 26 -2.16 14.90 -0.96
CA CYS A 26 -3.50 14.54 -1.41
C CYS A 26 -4.60 15.11 -0.50
N GLY A 27 -4.45 14.99 0.82
CA GLY A 27 -5.42 15.56 1.78
C GLY A 27 -5.48 17.09 1.70
N LEU A 28 -4.33 17.76 1.69
CA LEU A 28 -4.22 19.21 1.60
C LEU A 28 -4.89 19.75 0.33
N ILE A 29 -4.62 19.13 -0.83
CA ILE A 29 -5.19 19.62 -2.08
C ILE A 29 -6.69 19.36 -2.21
N THR A 30 -7.18 18.23 -1.70
CA THR A 30 -8.62 17.94 -1.66
C THR A 30 -9.35 18.98 -0.82
N ASN A 31 -8.84 19.30 0.38
CA ASN A 31 -9.45 20.29 1.26
C ASN A 31 -9.42 21.69 0.66
N ALA A 32 -8.28 22.10 0.09
CA ALA A 32 -8.17 23.39 -0.60
C ALA A 32 -9.13 23.51 -1.78
N ALA A 33 -9.29 22.45 -2.58
CA ALA A 33 -10.20 22.44 -3.72
C ALA A 33 -11.67 22.51 -3.31
N ARG A 34 -12.05 21.83 -2.22
CA ARG A 34 -13.40 21.94 -1.64
C ARG A 34 -13.69 23.33 -1.12
N LEU A 35 -12.75 23.95 -0.38
CA LEU A 35 -12.88 25.32 0.12
C LEU A 35 -13.07 26.33 -1.01
N LEU A 36 -12.45 26.07 -2.16
CA LEU A 36 -12.57 26.89 -3.36
C LEU A 36 -13.75 26.47 -4.25
N GLY A 37 -14.56 25.46 -3.89
CA GLY A 37 -15.73 25.06 -4.68
C GLY A 37 -15.41 24.44 -6.03
N LEU A 38 -14.22 23.86 -6.23
CA LEU A 38 -13.84 23.25 -7.52
C LEU A 38 -14.71 22.05 -7.92
N HIS A 39 -15.40 21.46 -6.94
CA HIS A 39 -16.27 20.30 -7.08
C HIS A 39 -17.70 20.64 -7.55
N GLU A 40 -18.06 21.93 -7.57
CA GLU A 40 -19.40 22.42 -7.91
C GLU A 40 -19.30 23.47 -9.03
N PRO A 41 -19.13 23.05 -10.31
CA PRO A 41 -19.15 24.01 -11.42
C PRO A 41 -20.48 24.78 -11.43
N GLY A 42 -20.42 26.07 -11.73
CA GLY A 42 -21.58 26.96 -11.74
C GLY A 42 -21.90 27.64 -10.40
N ARG A 43 -21.24 27.25 -9.31
CA ARG A 43 -21.37 27.89 -7.98
C ARG A 43 -20.22 28.82 -7.63
N GLU A 44 -19.43 29.25 -8.61
CA GLU A 44 -18.20 30.04 -8.39
C GLU A 44 -18.43 31.30 -7.55
N LYS A 45 -19.61 31.91 -7.67
CA LYS A 45 -20.00 33.10 -6.91
C LYS A 45 -20.04 32.85 -5.40
N GLU A 46 -20.53 31.68 -4.97
CA GLU A 46 -20.64 31.29 -3.56
C GLU A 46 -19.26 31.08 -2.93
N TYR A 47 -18.25 30.73 -3.76
CA TYR A 47 -16.88 30.49 -3.35
C TYR A 47 -15.94 31.68 -3.60
N GLY A 48 -16.48 32.89 -3.79
CA GLY A 48 -15.69 34.12 -3.90
C GLY A 48 -15.12 34.41 -5.30
N PHE A 49 -15.66 33.76 -6.34
CA PHE A 49 -15.26 33.97 -7.74
C PHE A 49 -16.44 34.47 -8.59
N PRO A 50 -17.00 35.66 -8.30
CA PRO A 50 -18.24 36.13 -8.92
C PRO A 50 -18.15 36.42 -10.43
N ARG A 51 -16.93 36.52 -10.97
CA ARG A 51 -16.61 36.85 -12.35
C ARG A 51 -15.78 35.77 -13.04
N ALA A 52 -15.88 34.52 -12.57
CA ALA A 52 -15.19 33.41 -13.20
C ALA A 52 -15.56 33.31 -14.69
N THR A 53 -14.55 33.36 -15.55
CA THR A 53 -14.71 33.16 -17.00
C THR A 53 -15.01 31.69 -17.29
N PRO A 54 -15.68 31.36 -18.42
CA PRO A 54 -15.93 29.96 -18.79
C PRO A 54 -14.67 29.09 -18.83
N ARG A 55 -13.54 29.68 -19.26
CA ARG A 55 -12.23 29.01 -19.27
C ARG A 55 -11.73 28.70 -17.86
N GLU A 56 -11.92 29.62 -16.91
CA GLU A 56 -11.54 29.37 -15.52
C GLU A 56 -12.40 28.28 -14.89
N VAL A 57 -13.70 28.26 -15.17
CA VAL A 57 -14.62 27.17 -14.75
C VAL A 57 -14.13 25.84 -15.30
N GLU A 58 -13.83 25.75 -16.60
CA GLU A 58 -13.29 24.54 -17.22
C GLU A 58 -11.97 24.08 -16.55
N LEU A 59 -11.03 24.99 -16.31
CA LEU A 59 -9.76 24.67 -15.67
C LEU A 59 -9.93 24.16 -14.23
N ARG A 60 -10.86 24.76 -13.48
CA ARG A 60 -11.22 24.35 -12.11
C ARG A 60 -11.82 22.95 -12.10
N SER A 61 -12.77 22.70 -12.99
CA SER A 61 -13.39 21.38 -13.21
C SER A 61 -12.37 20.31 -13.58
N LYS A 62 -11.48 20.57 -14.54
CA LYS A 62 -10.40 19.65 -14.91
C LYS A 62 -9.43 19.41 -13.75
N THR A 63 -9.16 20.43 -12.95
CA THR A 63 -8.33 20.31 -11.74
C THR A 63 -9.02 19.41 -10.70
N TRP A 64 -10.33 19.56 -10.49
CA TRP A 64 -11.10 18.70 -9.61
C TRP A 64 -11.05 17.23 -10.03
N LEU A 65 -11.23 16.95 -11.32
CA LEU A 65 -11.14 15.58 -11.85
C LEU A 65 -9.77 14.94 -11.58
N GLN A 66 -8.68 15.71 -11.70
CA GLN A 66 -7.34 15.23 -11.35
C GLN A 66 -7.16 14.99 -9.84
N ILE A 67 -7.74 15.83 -9.00
CA ILE A 67 -7.74 15.65 -7.54
C ILE A 67 -8.50 14.37 -7.17
N PHE A 68 -9.69 14.17 -7.74
CA PHE A 68 -10.44 12.93 -7.60
C PHE A 68 -9.59 11.73 -8.00
N HIS A 69 -9.00 11.78 -9.19
CA HIS A 69 -8.14 10.71 -9.69
C HIS A 69 -7.03 10.36 -8.69
N ARG A 70 -6.30 11.36 -8.20
CA ARG A 70 -5.19 11.17 -7.25
C ARG A 70 -5.66 10.67 -5.90
N ASN A 71 -6.75 11.23 -5.35
CA ASN A 71 -7.28 10.82 -4.07
C ASN A 71 -7.60 9.32 -4.05
N ILE A 72 -8.43 8.84 -5.00
CA ILE A 72 -8.81 7.42 -5.05
C ILE A 72 -7.59 6.52 -5.30
N THR A 73 -6.67 6.95 -6.17
CA THR A 73 -5.42 6.25 -6.48
C THR A 73 -4.54 6.07 -5.24
N TYR A 74 -4.36 7.09 -4.41
CA TYR A 74 -3.52 6.96 -3.22
C TYR A 74 -4.24 6.26 -2.07
N SER A 75 -5.55 6.47 -1.94
CA SER A 75 -6.36 5.78 -0.93
C SER A 75 -6.30 4.26 -1.09
N SER A 76 -6.38 3.76 -2.33
CA SER A 76 -6.28 2.31 -2.60
C SER A 76 -4.95 1.70 -2.15
N ARG A 77 -3.85 2.44 -2.36
CA ARG A 77 -2.49 1.98 -2.04
C ARG A 77 -2.17 2.03 -0.55
N MET A 78 -2.61 3.09 0.11
CA MET A 78 -2.41 3.26 1.55
C MET A 78 -3.38 2.40 2.38
N GLY A 79 -4.34 1.75 1.73
CA GLY A 79 -5.36 0.96 2.42
C GLY A 79 -6.24 1.83 3.31
N VAL A 80 -6.57 3.05 2.86
CA VAL A 80 -7.41 3.99 3.60
C VAL A 80 -8.69 4.29 2.84
N PRO A 81 -9.81 4.57 3.54
CA PRO A 81 -11.06 4.86 2.86
C PRO A 81 -10.89 6.06 1.91
N PRO A 82 -11.37 5.97 0.65
CA PRO A 82 -11.25 7.10 -0.25
C PRO A 82 -12.14 8.26 0.22
N ALA A 83 -11.53 9.44 0.41
CA ALA A 83 -12.20 10.61 0.99
C ALA A 83 -13.25 11.24 0.05
N LEU A 84 -13.21 10.86 -1.23
CA LEU A 84 -14.07 11.34 -2.31
C LEU A 84 -14.98 10.24 -2.87
N ALA A 85 -15.25 9.19 -2.09
CA ALA A 85 -16.10 8.07 -2.52
C ALA A 85 -17.60 8.29 -2.25
N ASP A 86 -18.01 9.41 -1.65
CA ASP A 86 -19.43 9.68 -1.41
C ASP A 86 -20.23 9.83 -2.72
N GLU A 87 -21.48 9.34 -2.71
CA GLU A 87 -22.35 9.30 -3.90
C GLU A 87 -22.53 10.67 -4.60
N PRO A 88 -22.73 11.80 -3.90
CA PRO A 88 -22.78 13.11 -4.54
C PRO A 88 -21.48 13.44 -5.30
N THR A 89 -20.32 13.17 -4.70
CA THR A 89 -19.02 13.37 -5.36
C THR A 89 -18.85 12.46 -6.58
N LEU A 90 -19.18 11.16 -6.47
CA LEU A 90 -19.07 10.22 -7.59
C LEU A 90 -19.96 10.61 -8.77
N ARG A 91 -21.16 11.12 -8.50
CA ARG A 91 -22.06 11.65 -9.53
C ARG A 91 -21.52 12.93 -10.17
N GLY A 92 -21.08 13.87 -9.35
CA GLY A 92 -20.50 15.14 -9.82
C GLY A 92 -19.29 14.93 -10.74
N VAL A 93 -18.46 13.92 -10.46
CA VAL A 93 -17.34 13.55 -11.35
C VAL A 93 -17.83 13.15 -12.75
N VAL A 94 -18.90 12.38 -12.85
CA VAL A 94 -19.48 11.96 -14.15
C VAL A 94 -20.07 13.15 -14.90
N GLU A 95 -20.82 14.00 -14.19
CA GLU A 95 -21.42 15.22 -14.74
C GLU A 95 -20.32 16.15 -15.30
N ILE A 96 -19.31 16.47 -14.49
CA ILE A 96 -18.16 17.30 -14.88
C ILE A 96 -17.42 16.69 -16.08
N ALA A 97 -17.15 15.38 -16.03
CA ALA A 97 -16.47 14.68 -17.13
C ALA A 97 -17.30 14.68 -18.42
N SER A 98 -18.63 14.78 -18.34
CA SER A 98 -19.52 14.88 -19.50
C SER A 98 -19.62 16.29 -20.07
N GLU A 99 -19.54 17.31 -19.22
CA GLU A 99 -19.70 18.71 -19.59
C GLU A 99 -18.47 19.26 -20.30
N PHE A 100 -17.28 18.92 -19.81
CA PHE A 100 -16.02 19.44 -20.33
C PHE A 100 -15.31 18.47 -21.27
N MET A 101 -14.66 19.02 -22.30
CA MET A 101 -13.84 18.26 -23.23
C MET A 101 -12.58 17.74 -22.51
N ILE A 102 -12.63 16.48 -22.10
CA ILE A 102 -11.50 15.72 -21.54
C ILE A 102 -11.08 14.60 -22.50
N GLN A 103 -9.84 14.17 -22.40
CA GLN A 103 -9.32 13.09 -23.22
C GLN A 103 -10.02 11.77 -22.88
N ASP A 104 -10.34 10.98 -23.91
CA ASP A 104 -11.09 9.72 -23.77
C ASP A 104 -10.44 8.74 -22.78
N HIS A 105 -9.12 8.55 -22.87
CA HIS A 105 -8.41 7.65 -21.95
C HIS A 105 -8.54 8.13 -20.49
N PHE A 106 -8.45 9.43 -20.23
CA PHE A 106 -8.60 9.99 -18.88
C PHE A 106 -10.03 9.80 -18.36
N ARG A 107 -11.05 9.91 -19.24
CA ARG A 107 -12.43 9.59 -18.88
C ARG A 107 -12.59 8.13 -18.45
N ILE A 108 -11.95 7.20 -19.14
CA ILE A 108 -11.94 5.78 -18.78
C ILE A 108 -11.25 5.57 -17.43
N GLN A 109 -10.12 6.24 -17.18
CA GLN A 109 -9.42 6.19 -15.89
C GLN A 109 -10.31 6.66 -14.73
N LEU A 110 -11.05 7.75 -14.91
CA LEU A 110 -12.00 8.25 -13.93
C LEU A 110 -13.10 7.23 -13.66
N GLU A 111 -13.65 6.58 -14.69
CA GLU A 111 -14.69 5.56 -14.53
C GLU A 111 -14.18 4.31 -13.81
N ILE A 112 -12.96 3.84 -14.11
CA ILE A 112 -12.31 2.75 -13.36
C ILE A 112 -12.21 3.10 -11.87
N LEU A 113 -11.74 4.30 -11.54
CA LEU A 113 -11.60 4.75 -10.15
C LEU A 113 -12.95 4.95 -9.47
N ARG A 114 -13.97 5.42 -10.19
CA ARG A 114 -15.34 5.57 -9.68
C ARG A 114 -15.93 4.24 -9.27
N GLN A 115 -15.81 3.22 -10.13
CA GLN A 115 -16.26 1.86 -9.82
C GLN A 115 -15.47 1.28 -8.65
N TYR A 116 -14.14 1.42 -8.66
CA TYR A 116 -13.30 1.01 -7.54
C TYR A 116 -13.74 1.63 -6.21
N ALA A 117 -13.98 2.95 -6.18
CA ALA A 117 -14.40 3.67 -4.97
C ALA A 117 -15.75 3.18 -4.44
N LYS A 118 -16.74 3.00 -5.34
CA LYS A 118 -18.07 2.46 -5.01
C LYS A 118 -17.98 1.06 -4.38
N PHE A 119 -17.23 0.15 -5.00
CA PHE A 119 -17.07 -1.21 -4.47
C PHE A 119 -16.28 -1.23 -3.17
N THR A 120 -15.26 -0.39 -3.03
CA THR A 120 -14.49 -0.26 -1.78
C THR A 120 -15.38 0.15 -0.61
N GLN A 121 -16.32 1.08 -0.80
CA GLN A 121 -17.31 1.43 0.23
C GLN A 121 -18.25 0.26 0.55
N ALA A 122 -18.74 -0.44 -0.47
CA ALA A 122 -19.63 -1.58 -0.25
C ALA A 122 -18.92 -2.70 0.54
N LEU A 123 -17.67 -3.00 0.19
CA LEU A 123 -16.82 -4.01 0.83
C LEU A 123 -16.52 -3.67 2.30
N GLN A 124 -16.28 -2.39 2.61
CA GLN A 124 -16.04 -1.93 3.99
C GLN A 124 -17.19 -2.27 4.94
N LEU A 125 -18.42 -2.29 4.43
CA LEU A 125 -19.62 -2.55 5.22
C LEU A 125 -19.91 -4.06 5.38
N GLN A 126 -19.12 -4.95 4.75
CA GLN A 126 -19.38 -6.39 4.79
C GLN A 126 -18.50 -7.14 5.80
N PRO A 127 -19.09 -7.62 6.91
CA PRO A 127 -18.36 -8.46 7.86
C PRO A 127 -18.16 -9.90 7.36
N ASP A 128 -19.04 -10.41 6.49
CA ASP A 128 -19.01 -11.78 5.97
C ASP A 128 -18.04 -11.92 4.79
N ASP A 129 -17.07 -12.83 4.92
CA ASP A 129 -16.06 -13.11 3.91
C ASP A 129 -16.66 -13.68 2.60
N ALA A 130 -17.70 -14.50 2.66
CA ALA A 130 -18.34 -15.05 1.46
C ALA A 130 -19.09 -13.98 0.66
N VAL A 131 -19.73 -13.03 1.37
CA VAL A 131 -20.37 -11.87 0.74
C VAL A 131 -19.30 -10.94 0.15
N ARG A 132 -18.20 -10.72 0.87
CA ARG A 132 -17.06 -9.93 0.40
C ARG A 132 -16.47 -10.52 -0.88
N ASP A 133 -16.19 -11.83 -0.90
CA ASP A 133 -15.67 -12.54 -2.08
C ASP A 133 -16.61 -12.42 -3.29
N SER A 134 -17.92 -12.53 -3.06
CA SER A 134 -18.93 -12.36 -4.11
C SER A 134 -18.96 -10.93 -4.67
N LEU A 135 -18.86 -9.92 -3.80
CA LEU A 135 -18.76 -8.52 -4.20
C LEU A 135 -17.46 -8.22 -4.97
N VAL A 136 -16.33 -8.80 -4.57
CA VAL A 136 -15.06 -8.69 -5.29
C VAL A 136 -15.17 -9.24 -6.70
N MET A 137 -15.78 -10.43 -6.87
CA MET A 137 -16.00 -11.02 -8.20
C MET A 137 -16.95 -10.19 -9.05
N MET A 138 -18.02 -9.63 -8.45
CA MET A 138 -18.92 -8.69 -9.12
C MET A 138 -18.18 -7.44 -9.60
N ALA A 139 -17.35 -6.85 -8.74
CA ALA A 139 -16.54 -5.68 -9.07
C ALA A 139 -15.57 -5.96 -10.22
N SER A 140 -14.92 -7.12 -10.21
CA SER A 140 -14.04 -7.56 -11.31
C SER A 140 -14.83 -7.68 -12.63
N GLY A 141 -16.03 -8.25 -12.59
CA GLY A 141 -16.91 -8.36 -13.76
C GLY A 141 -17.37 -7.01 -14.32
N GLU A 142 -17.71 -6.05 -13.46
CA GLU A 142 -18.07 -4.69 -13.90
C GLU A 142 -16.88 -3.97 -14.54
N LEU A 143 -15.69 -4.07 -13.94
CA LEU A 143 -14.47 -3.51 -14.55
C LEU A 143 -14.15 -4.18 -15.89
N GLN A 144 -14.34 -5.50 -16.02
CA GLN A 144 -14.13 -6.20 -17.29
C GLN A 144 -15.13 -5.74 -18.35
N THR A 145 -16.39 -5.51 -17.97
CA THR A 145 -17.41 -4.95 -18.86
C THR A 145 -16.99 -3.57 -19.36
N LEU A 146 -16.49 -2.70 -18.48
CA LEU A 146 -15.96 -1.38 -18.84
C LEU A 146 -14.79 -1.46 -19.84
N ARG A 147 -13.87 -2.42 -19.64
CA ARG A 147 -12.77 -2.67 -20.59
C ARG A 147 -13.29 -3.06 -21.97
N ASN A 148 -14.25 -3.98 -22.02
CA ASN A 148 -14.82 -4.48 -23.26
C ASN A 148 -15.57 -3.38 -24.04
N THR A 149 -16.31 -2.51 -23.33
CA THR A 149 -17.05 -1.39 -23.97
C THR A 149 -16.14 -0.25 -24.42
N SER A 150 -14.94 -0.14 -23.85
CA SER A 150 -14.00 0.97 -24.09
C SER A 150 -12.79 0.57 -24.95
N ALA A 151 -12.79 -0.63 -25.54
CA ALA A 151 -11.60 -1.23 -26.19
C ALA A 151 -10.94 -0.34 -27.25
N GLY A 152 -11.71 0.42 -28.04
CA GLY A 152 -11.17 1.28 -29.10
C GLY A 152 -10.44 2.54 -28.61
N LYS A 153 -10.54 2.87 -27.32
CA LYS A 153 -9.95 4.07 -26.68
C LYS A 153 -8.95 3.71 -25.59
N TRP A 154 -8.58 2.43 -25.52
CA TRP A 154 -7.76 1.88 -24.46
C TRP A 154 -6.27 2.16 -24.71
N THR A 155 -5.56 2.52 -23.65
CA THR A 155 -4.13 2.87 -23.64
C THR A 155 -3.38 1.99 -22.63
N ALA A 156 -2.05 2.00 -22.69
CA ALA A 156 -1.22 1.30 -21.69
C ALA A 156 -1.47 1.85 -20.27
N ASP A 157 -1.62 3.15 -20.11
CA ASP A 157 -1.87 3.77 -18.80
C ASP A 157 -3.25 3.41 -18.23
N THR A 158 -4.27 3.27 -19.07
CA THR A 158 -5.59 2.76 -18.65
C THR A 158 -5.54 1.26 -18.32
N GLU A 159 -4.77 0.46 -19.05
CA GLU A 159 -4.59 -0.97 -18.76
C GLU A 159 -3.95 -1.18 -17.39
N LEU A 160 -2.88 -0.44 -17.10
CA LEU A 160 -2.22 -0.50 -15.79
C LEU A 160 -3.17 -0.07 -14.66
N GLN A 161 -3.98 0.96 -14.87
CA GLN A 161 -4.94 1.40 -13.86
C GLN A 161 -6.07 0.40 -13.63
N PHE A 162 -6.58 -0.20 -14.71
CA PHE A 162 -7.57 -1.27 -14.66
C PHE A 162 -7.05 -2.50 -13.89
N LEU A 163 -5.87 -2.99 -14.27
CA LEU A 163 -5.24 -4.14 -13.61
C LEU A 163 -4.91 -3.83 -12.15
N GLY A 164 -4.41 -2.62 -11.87
CA GLY A 164 -4.17 -2.16 -10.50
C GLY A 164 -5.44 -2.12 -9.65
N ALA A 165 -6.53 -1.55 -10.17
CA ALA A 165 -7.82 -1.53 -9.47
C ALA A 165 -8.34 -2.94 -9.16
N LYS A 166 -8.22 -3.86 -10.12
CA LYS A 166 -8.56 -5.28 -9.91
C LYS A 166 -7.72 -5.91 -8.82
N LEU A 167 -6.40 -5.74 -8.83
CA LEU A 167 -5.51 -6.28 -7.81
C LEU A 167 -5.87 -5.79 -6.41
N PHE A 168 -6.12 -4.49 -6.24
CA PHE A 168 -6.51 -3.94 -4.94
C PHE A 168 -7.90 -4.40 -4.49
N LEU A 169 -8.84 -4.68 -5.40
CA LEU A 169 -10.13 -5.28 -5.07
C LEU A 169 -9.97 -6.74 -4.64
N LEU A 170 -9.20 -7.53 -5.39
CA LEU A 170 -8.91 -8.93 -5.07
C LEU A 170 -8.17 -9.08 -3.74
N GLY A 171 -7.34 -8.08 -3.38
CA GLY A 171 -6.66 -7.98 -2.10
C GLY A 171 -7.58 -8.05 -0.88
N TRP A 172 -8.84 -7.65 -1.00
CA TRP A 172 -9.83 -7.74 0.08
C TRP A 172 -10.17 -9.18 0.48
N SER A 173 -10.09 -10.11 -0.47
CA SER A 173 -10.36 -11.53 -0.23
C SER A 173 -9.20 -12.26 0.44
N PHE A 174 -8.00 -11.69 0.41
CA PHE A 174 -6.85 -12.27 1.11
C PHE A 174 -6.92 -12.09 2.63
N GLN A 175 -7.77 -11.19 3.14
CA GLN A 175 -7.94 -10.92 4.57
C GLN A 175 -8.55 -12.08 5.36
N GLY A 176 -9.52 -12.81 4.78
CA GLY A 176 -10.21 -13.91 5.45
C GLY A 176 -9.29 -15.09 5.80
N HIS A 177 -8.22 -15.27 5.00
CA HIS A 177 -7.22 -16.32 5.23
C HIS A 177 -6.23 -15.97 6.36
N LEU A 178 -6.13 -14.70 6.78
CA LEU A 178 -5.21 -14.25 7.84
C LEU A 178 -5.78 -14.47 9.26
N HIS A 179 -7.09 -14.71 9.40
CA HIS A 179 -7.78 -14.67 10.70
C HIS A 179 -7.68 -15.97 11.53
N ASP A 180 -7.48 -17.12 10.88
CA ASP A 180 -7.63 -18.42 11.53
C ASP A 180 -6.46 -18.86 12.44
N ASN A 181 -5.41 -18.04 12.59
CA ASN A 181 -4.14 -18.49 13.18
C ASN A 181 -3.90 -18.18 14.67
N GLU A 182 -4.69 -17.36 15.38
CA GLU A 182 -4.27 -16.92 16.74
C GLU A 182 -5.25 -17.09 17.92
N LEU A 183 -6.55 -17.34 17.72
CA LEU A 183 -7.50 -17.34 18.85
C LEU A 183 -8.17 -18.67 19.15
N SER A 184 -7.72 -19.78 18.59
CA SER A 184 -8.22 -21.09 18.98
C SER A 184 -7.09 -22.06 19.30
N ILE A 185 -7.26 -22.75 20.44
CA ILE A 185 -6.56 -23.94 20.91
C ILE A 185 -5.98 -24.74 19.72
N PRO A 186 -4.75 -25.28 19.80
CA PRO A 186 -4.12 -26.05 18.72
C PRO A 186 -4.88 -27.36 18.48
N VAL A 187 -6.03 -27.26 17.85
CA VAL A 187 -6.71 -28.37 17.20
C VAL A 187 -6.03 -28.47 15.83
N PRO A 188 -5.44 -29.61 15.47
CA PRO A 188 -4.94 -29.83 14.11
C PRO A 188 -6.16 -29.87 13.17
N ARG A 189 -6.59 -28.69 12.71
CA ARG A 189 -7.53 -28.58 11.59
C ARG A 189 -6.72 -28.40 10.33
N THR A 190 -6.91 -29.35 9.43
CA THR A 190 -6.62 -29.22 8.02
C THR A 190 -7.06 -27.83 7.55
N ALA A 191 -6.13 -27.00 7.08
CA ALA A 191 -6.45 -25.75 6.38
C ALA A 191 -7.66 -26.02 5.49
N SER A 192 -8.79 -25.33 5.74
CA SER A 192 -10.00 -25.60 4.98
C SER A 192 -9.65 -25.37 3.50
N LYS A 193 -9.85 -26.40 2.67
CA LYS A 193 -9.48 -26.29 1.26
C LYS A 193 -10.20 -25.06 0.70
N PRO A 194 -9.50 -24.18 -0.03
CA PRO A 194 -10.10 -22.97 -0.55
C PRO A 194 -11.34 -23.34 -1.34
N ASN A 195 -12.43 -22.63 -1.06
CA ASN A 195 -13.70 -22.86 -1.73
C ASN A 195 -13.57 -22.51 -3.23
N VAL A 196 -14.59 -22.84 -4.02
CA VAL A 196 -14.53 -22.62 -5.49
C VAL A 196 -14.34 -21.13 -5.81
N THR A 197 -15.04 -20.24 -5.10
CA THR A 197 -14.95 -18.78 -5.29
C THR A 197 -13.54 -18.26 -4.99
N GLN A 198 -12.94 -18.70 -3.90
CA GLN A 198 -11.58 -18.34 -3.52
C GLN A 198 -10.56 -18.80 -4.57
N LYS A 199 -10.70 -20.02 -5.09
CA LYS A 199 -9.84 -20.49 -6.19
C LYS A 199 -9.97 -19.60 -7.43
N LEU A 200 -11.18 -19.18 -7.78
CA LEU A 200 -11.40 -18.26 -8.89
C LEU A 200 -10.75 -16.90 -8.62
N ILE A 201 -10.88 -16.36 -7.41
CA ILE A 201 -10.22 -15.12 -6.98
C ILE A 201 -8.70 -15.24 -7.12
N PHE A 202 -8.10 -16.35 -6.66
CA PHE A 202 -6.66 -16.57 -6.78
C PHE A 202 -6.19 -16.68 -8.23
N HIS A 203 -6.93 -17.37 -9.09
CA HIS A 203 -6.60 -17.43 -10.53
C HIS A 203 -6.75 -16.06 -11.21
N GLU A 204 -7.77 -15.30 -10.84
CA GLU A 204 -7.98 -13.94 -11.33
C GLU A 204 -6.87 -12.98 -10.86
N ALA A 205 -6.41 -13.16 -9.62
CA ALA A 205 -5.29 -12.41 -9.05
C ALA A 205 -3.96 -12.77 -9.73
N LEU A 206 -3.71 -14.06 -9.99
CA LEU A 206 -2.58 -14.52 -10.79
C LEU A 206 -2.57 -13.83 -12.16
N SER A 207 -3.67 -13.93 -12.90
CA SER A 207 -3.82 -13.31 -14.23
C SER A 207 -3.66 -11.79 -14.19
N SER A 208 -4.28 -11.11 -13.22
CA SER A 208 -4.18 -9.66 -13.10
C SER A 208 -2.76 -9.19 -12.75
N ALA A 209 -2.06 -9.93 -11.88
CA ALA A 209 -0.70 -9.59 -11.46
C ALA A 209 0.32 -9.82 -12.59
N THR A 210 0.24 -10.95 -13.29
CA THR A 210 1.13 -11.25 -14.41
C THR A 210 0.94 -10.25 -15.54
N ASN A 211 -0.31 -9.96 -15.92
CA ASN A 211 -0.63 -8.96 -16.94
C ASN A 211 -0.15 -7.56 -16.53
N TYR A 212 -0.25 -7.19 -15.24
CA TYR A 212 0.24 -5.89 -14.77
C TYR A 212 1.75 -5.77 -14.94
N ILE A 213 2.49 -6.78 -14.46
CA ILE A 213 3.95 -6.81 -14.53
C ILE A 213 4.42 -6.78 -15.98
N HIS A 214 3.77 -7.54 -16.85
CA HIS A 214 4.06 -7.57 -18.28
C HIS A 214 3.79 -6.21 -18.95
N ALA A 215 2.58 -5.67 -18.79
CA ALA A 215 2.20 -4.38 -19.37
C ALA A 215 3.11 -3.24 -18.90
N PHE A 216 3.53 -3.26 -17.63
CA PHE A 216 4.45 -2.26 -17.11
C PHE A 216 5.86 -2.42 -17.70
N SER A 217 6.34 -3.66 -17.82
CA SER A 217 7.63 -3.95 -18.46
C SER A 217 7.67 -3.49 -19.92
N GLU A 218 6.61 -3.73 -20.69
CA GLU A 218 6.48 -3.25 -22.07
C GLU A 218 6.41 -1.73 -22.16
N LEU A 219 5.68 -1.09 -21.24
CA LEU A 219 5.61 0.37 -21.20
C LEU A 219 6.99 1.00 -20.94
N GLN A 220 7.84 0.33 -20.16
CA GLN A 220 9.21 0.79 -19.94
C GLN A 220 10.13 0.58 -21.13
N SER A 221 10.03 -0.56 -21.82
CA SER A 221 10.87 -0.83 -23.00
C SER A 221 10.58 0.15 -24.13
N LEU A 222 9.31 0.55 -24.31
CA LEU A 222 8.91 1.55 -25.30
C LEU A 222 9.42 2.96 -24.99
N LYS A 223 9.56 3.29 -23.70
CA LYS A 223 9.90 4.64 -23.24
C LYS A 223 11.39 4.85 -22.97
N THR A 224 12.18 3.77 -22.93
CA THR A 224 13.64 3.87 -22.81
C THR A 224 14.25 3.99 -24.20
N PRO A 225 14.89 5.12 -24.58
CA PRO A 225 15.58 5.20 -25.86
C PRO A 225 16.65 4.10 -25.91
N MET A 226 16.65 3.30 -26.98
CA MET A 226 17.70 2.31 -27.23
C MET A 226 19.05 3.01 -27.12
N GLN A 227 19.85 2.65 -26.12
CA GLN A 227 21.26 3.03 -26.14
C GLN A 227 21.88 2.50 -27.43
N PRO A 228 22.62 3.32 -28.20
CA PRO A 228 23.39 2.81 -29.31
C PRO A 228 24.41 1.79 -28.78
N SER A 229 24.47 0.64 -29.45
CA SER A 229 25.31 -0.49 -29.07
C SER A 229 26.77 -0.06 -28.84
N PRO A 230 27.45 -0.55 -27.78
CA PRO A 230 28.86 -0.24 -27.53
C PRO A 230 29.73 -1.01 -28.54
N GLY A 231 29.77 -0.51 -29.79
CA GLY A 231 30.41 -1.21 -30.90
C GLY A 231 31.11 -0.33 -31.93
N SER A 232 30.80 0.96 -32.06
CA SER A 232 31.49 1.82 -33.03
C SER A 232 32.53 2.72 -32.36
N ARG A 233 33.70 2.14 -32.09
CA ARG A 233 34.89 2.83 -31.59
C ARG A 233 35.66 3.44 -32.75
N ALA A 234 35.00 4.28 -33.54
CA ALA A 234 35.60 5.09 -34.58
C ALA A 234 34.65 6.25 -34.91
N ASP A 235 34.73 7.33 -34.14
CA ASP A 235 34.60 8.71 -34.62
C ASP A 235 34.77 9.65 -33.42
N MET A 236 36.05 9.80 -33.04
CA MET A 236 36.51 10.79 -32.09
C MET A 236 36.58 12.15 -32.81
N GLN A 237 35.44 12.81 -33.01
CA GLN A 237 35.41 14.23 -33.33
C GLN A 237 34.42 14.98 -32.44
N ARG A 238 35.02 15.85 -31.62
CA ARG A 238 34.49 16.91 -30.76
C ARG A 238 33.11 17.44 -31.16
N SER A 239 32.11 17.12 -30.33
CA SER A 239 30.95 17.96 -30.08
C SER A 239 31.03 18.44 -28.64
N THR A 240 31.54 19.65 -28.43
CA THR A 240 31.54 20.34 -27.13
C THR A 240 30.21 21.06 -26.90
N SER A 241 29.09 20.33 -26.90
CA SER A 241 27.81 20.83 -26.41
C SER A 241 27.58 20.23 -25.01
N ILE A 242 27.60 21.09 -24.00
CA ILE A 242 27.42 20.75 -22.58
C ILE A 242 25.98 20.22 -22.27
N ASN A 243 25.13 20.04 -23.28
CA ASN A 243 23.69 19.77 -23.12
C ASN A 243 23.18 18.44 -23.70
N ASP A 244 24.01 17.60 -24.33
CA ASP A 244 23.49 16.45 -25.11
C ASP A 244 23.56 15.08 -24.39
N ASP A 245 24.15 14.98 -23.19
CA ASP A 245 24.39 13.69 -22.51
C ASP A 245 23.57 13.47 -21.23
N ILE A 246 22.43 14.12 -21.05
CA ILE A 246 21.47 13.66 -20.02
C ILE A 246 20.58 12.62 -20.69
N PRO A 247 20.71 11.32 -20.35
CA PRO A 247 19.76 10.32 -20.83
C PRO A 247 18.38 10.83 -20.44
N SER A 248 17.48 10.98 -21.41
CA SER A 248 16.10 11.38 -21.17
C SER A 248 15.44 10.29 -20.34
N GLN A 249 15.59 10.38 -19.02
CA GLN A 249 15.09 9.41 -18.09
C GLN A 249 13.59 9.57 -18.01
N VAL A 250 12.86 8.52 -18.35
CA VAL A 250 11.41 8.55 -18.28
C VAL A 250 10.99 8.34 -16.84
N TYR A 251 10.44 9.40 -16.25
CA TYR A 251 9.88 9.36 -14.91
C TYR A 251 8.44 8.85 -14.95
N PHE A 252 8.25 7.63 -14.43
CA PHE A 252 6.93 7.10 -14.17
C PHE A 252 6.39 7.63 -12.85
N PRO A 253 5.09 7.93 -12.76
CA PRO A 253 4.44 8.18 -11.49
C PRO A 253 4.74 7.07 -10.47
N LYS A 254 5.06 7.45 -9.23
CA LYS A 254 5.45 6.55 -8.14
C LYS A 254 4.43 5.41 -7.92
N TYR A 255 3.17 5.71 -8.16
CA TYR A 255 2.07 4.78 -7.95
C TYR A 255 2.12 3.52 -8.85
N TYR A 256 2.82 3.56 -10.00
CA TYR A 256 3.02 2.37 -10.83
C TYR A 256 3.98 1.36 -10.19
N PHE A 257 5.09 1.84 -9.62
CA PHE A 257 6.05 0.97 -8.93
C PHE A 257 5.47 0.32 -7.68
N PHE A 258 4.63 1.04 -6.93
CA PHE A 258 3.89 0.46 -5.82
C PHE A 258 2.98 -0.69 -6.25
N THR A 259 2.23 -0.50 -7.34
CA THR A 259 1.34 -1.55 -7.83
C THR A 259 2.13 -2.71 -8.45
N LEU A 260 3.29 -2.46 -9.07
CA LEU A 260 4.21 -3.50 -9.53
C LEU A 260 4.68 -4.38 -8.37
N TYR A 261 5.10 -3.76 -7.27
CA TYR A 261 5.51 -4.48 -6.08
C TYR A 261 4.32 -5.23 -5.42
N TYR A 262 3.15 -4.60 -5.34
CA TYR A 262 1.93 -5.25 -4.87
C TYR A 262 1.56 -6.48 -5.71
N ALA A 263 1.72 -6.42 -7.04
CA ALA A 263 1.51 -7.54 -7.95
C ALA A 263 2.50 -8.68 -7.63
N ALA A 264 3.78 -8.39 -7.38
CA ALA A 264 4.74 -9.40 -6.96
C ALA A 264 4.36 -10.05 -5.62
N LEU A 265 3.92 -9.27 -4.63
CA LEU A 265 3.42 -9.81 -3.36
C LEU A 265 2.17 -10.69 -3.55
N THR A 266 1.30 -10.34 -4.50
CA THR A 266 0.12 -11.15 -4.85
C THR A 266 0.52 -12.51 -5.40
N LEU A 267 1.53 -12.55 -6.26
CA LEU A 267 2.08 -13.81 -6.78
C LEU A 267 2.76 -14.65 -5.69
N TYR A 268 3.45 -14.01 -4.73
CA TYR A 268 3.98 -14.72 -3.58
C TYR A 268 2.89 -15.33 -2.70
N HIS A 269 1.84 -14.56 -2.43
CA HIS A 269 0.70 -15.04 -1.67
C HIS A 269 -0.02 -16.19 -2.40
N PHE A 270 -0.17 -16.10 -3.73
CA PHE A 270 -0.68 -17.20 -4.55
C PHE A 270 0.13 -18.50 -4.37
N LEU A 271 1.45 -18.42 -4.48
CA LEU A 271 2.34 -19.58 -4.32
C LEU A 271 2.30 -20.17 -2.90
N ALA A 272 2.14 -19.32 -1.87
CA ALA A 272 2.06 -19.76 -0.48
C ALA A 272 0.72 -20.42 -0.14
N THR A 273 -0.39 -19.87 -0.64
CA THR A 273 -1.75 -20.30 -0.30
C THR A 273 -2.23 -21.47 -1.16
N LEU A 274 -1.75 -21.58 -2.40
CA LEU A 274 -2.11 -22.65 -3.34
C LEU A 274 -0.90 -23.50 -3.78
N PRO A 275 -0.27 -24.25 -2.87
CA PRO A 275 0.87 -25.10 -3.23
C PRO A 275 0.49 -26.24 -4.18
N THR A 276 -0.80 -26.58 -4.30
CA THR A 276 -1.32 -27.58 -5.24
C THR A 276 -1.79 -26.97 -6.57
N ALA A 277 -1.50 -25.69 -6.83
CA ALA A 277 -1.74 -25.10 -8.16
C ALA A 277 -0.96 -25.85 -9.24
N SER A 278 -1.40 -25.75 -10.49
CA SER A 278 -0.73 -26.42 -11.61
C SER A 278 0.73 -25.96 -11.72
N ILE A 279 1.64 -26.86 -12.14
CA ILE A 279 3.06 -26.51 -12.35
C ILE A 279 3.19 -25.30 -13.30
N PRO A 280 2.46 -25.22 -14.43
CA PRO A 280 2.48 -24.05 -15.29
C PRO A 280 2.12 -22.74 -14.58
N ASP A 281 1.09 -22.74 -13.72
CA ASP A 281 0.69 -21.53 -12.97
C ASP A 281 1.77 -21.12 -11.96
N GLN A 282 2.38 -22.09 -11.28
CA GLN A 282 3.47 -21.81 -10.34
C GLN A 282 4.69 -21.21 -11.04
N ASP A 283 5.06 -21.76 -12.20
CA ASP A 283 6.19 -21.27 -12.98
C ASP A 283 5.90 -19.90 -13.59
N LEU A 284 4.67 -19.68 -14.03
CA LEU A 284 4.20 -18.37 -14.49
C LEU A 284 4.37 -17.32 -13.39
N ALA A 285 3.92 -17.62 -12.16
CA ALA A 285 4.07 -16.72 -11.02
C ALA A 285 5.55 -16.43 -10.70
N ARG A 286 6.40 -17.47 -10.62
CA ARG A 286 7.84 -17.32 -10.36
C ARG A 286 8.54 -16.48 -11.42
N ASN A 287 8.23 -16.70 -12.69
CA ASN A 287 8.81 -15.95 -13.80
C ASN A 287 8.42 -14.46 -13.74
N HIS A 288 7.16 -14.15 -13.42
CA HIS A 288 6.71 -12.77 -13.32
C HIS A 288 7.24 -12.06 -12.06
N ILE A 289 7.45 -12.77 -10.95
CA ILE A 289 8.18 -12.24 -9.78
C ILE A 289 9.60 -11.81 -10.19
N ARG A 290 10.33 -12.66 -10.93
CA ARG A 290 11.67 -12.33 -11.45
C ARG A 290 11.64 -11.15 -12.43
N LEU A 291 10.60 -11.06 -13.26
CA LEU A 291 10.42 -9.93 -14.16
C LEU A 291 10.18 -8.63 -13.39
N ALA A 292 9.32 -8.63 -12.38
CA ALA A 292 9.08 -7.47 -11.52
C ALA A 292 10.36 -7.00 -10.81
N HIS A 293 11.14 -7.94 -10.27
CA HIS A 293 12.46 -7.66 -9.71
C HIS A 293 13.38 -6.98 -10.73
N THR A 294 13.48 -7.55 -11.93
CA THR A 294 14.33 -7.01 -13.01
C THR A 294 13.92 -5.59 -13.41
N VAL A 295 12.61 -5.33 -13.50
CA VAL A 295 12.08 -3.99 -13.81
C VAL A 295 12.45 -2.98 -12.71
N LEU A 296 12.28 -3.34 -11.43
CA LEU A 296 12.66 -2.48 -10.31
C LEU A 296 14.15 -2.17 -10.29
N MET A 297 15.00 -3.19 -10.50
CA MET A 297 16.45 -3.03 -10.58
C MET A 297 16.88 -2.09 -11.72
N ARG A 298 16.26 -2.20 -12.90
CA ARG A 298 16.55 -1.31 -14.04
C ARG A 298 16.16 0.15 -13.77
N CYS A 299 15.17 0.38 -12.92
CA CYS A 299 14.71 1.73 -12.58
C CYS A 299 15.44 2.35 -11.41
N ALA A 300 16.19 1.55 -10.64
CA ALA A 300 16.91 2.02 -9.48
C ALA A 300 17.97 3.06 -9.87
N LEU A 301 17.93 4.22 -9.21
CA LEU A 301 18.85 5.34 -9.41
C LEU A 301 20.10 5.28 -8.51
N GLY A 302 20.35 4.13 -7.90
CA GLY A 302 21.40 3.92 -6.91
C GLY A 302 20.94 2.97 -5.81
N ALA A 303 21.88 2.62 -4.91
CA ALA A 303 21.65 1.72 -3.79
C ALA A 303 20.53 2.21 -2.85
N GLU A 304 20.45 3.54 -2.66
CA GLU A 304 19.47 4.20 -1.79
C GLU A 304 18.12 4.49 -2.45
N SER A 305 17.93 4.08 -3.71
CA SER A 305 16.66 4.34 -4.39
C SER A 305 15.52 3.48 -3.82
N GLU A 306 14.31 4.03 -3.78
CA GLU A 306 13.13 3.29 -3.29
C GLU A 306 12.93 1.98 -4.08
N TRP A 307 13.18 2.00 -5.39
CA TRP A 307 13.02 0.86 -6.27
C TRP A 307 14.05 -0.24 -5.98
N MET A 308 15.28 0.12 -5.64
CA MET A 308 16.30 -0.83 -5.19
C MET A 308 15.85 -1.54 -3.91
N ARG A 309 15.31 -0.80 -2.94
CA ARG A 309 14.79 -1.40 -1.69
C ARG A 309 13.62 -2.36 -1.95
N LEU A 310 12.72 -2.02 -2.87
CA LEU A 310 11.63 -2.92 -3.27
C LEU A 310 12.15 -4.17 -4.01
N ALA A 311 13.18 -4.05 -4.84
CA ALA A 311 13.81 -5.19 -5.50
C ALA A 311 14.47 -6.14 -4.48
N GLN A 312 15.26 -5.60 -3.55
CA GLN A 312 15.87 -6.37 -2.46
C GLN A 312 14.82 -7.09 -1.60
N ASN A 313 13.68 -6.44 -1.35
CA ASN A 313 12.57 -7.06 -0.65
C ASN A 313 12.02 -8.28 -1.38
N ILE A 314 11.85 -8.20 -2.71
CA ILE A 314 11.47 -9.37 -3.54
C ILE A 314 12.53 -10.46 -3.42
N GLU A 315 13.82 -10.12 -3.49
CA GLU A 315 14.90 -11.10 -3.38
C GLU A 315 14.87 -11.85 -2.04
N ILE A 316 14.69 -11.14 -0.92
CA ILE A 316 14.63 -11.74 0.43
C ILE A 316 13.49 -12.76 0.53
N VAL A 317 12.30 -12.40 0.04
CA VAL A 317 11.14 -13.30 0.04
C VAL A 317 11.40 -14.50 -0.87
N GLY A 318 11.96 -14.28 -2.06
CA GLY A 318 12.30 -15.35 -3.00
C GLY A 318 13.30 -16.36 -2.44
N GLN A 319 14.39 -15.88 -1.83
CA GLN A 319 15.39 -16.74 -1.18
C GLN A 319 14.79 -17.56 -0.04
N PHE A 320 13.93 -16.94 0.76
CA PHE A 320 13.28 -17.63 1.87
C PHE A 320 12.33 -18.74 1.39
N MET A 321 11.53 -18.49 0.35
CA MET A 321 10.68 -19.51 -0.25
C MET A 321 11.47 -20.67 -0.87
N ASN A 322 12.60 -20.38 -1.51
CA ASN A 322 13.47 -21.42 -2.09
C ASN A 322 14.13 -22.30 -1.03
N SER A 323 14.31 -21.79 0.19
CA SER A 323 14.86 -22.57 1.31
C SER A 323 13.88 -23.61 1.89
N GLY A 324 12.65 -23.71 1.33
CA GLY A 324 11.61 -24.61 1.82
C GLY A 324 11.00 -24.18 3.16
N ARG A 325 11.41 -23.01 3.69
CA ARG A 325 10.86 -22.45 4.92
C ARG A 325 9.51 -21.80 4.65
N ARG A 326 8.59 -21.95 5.60
CA ARG A 326 7.28 -21.27 5.57
C ARG A 326 7.47 -19.83 6.03
N LEU A 327 6.89 -18.89 5.28
CA LEU A 327 6.95 -17.47 5.65
C LEU A 327 6.46 -17.29 7.09
N PRO A 328 7.01 -16.31 7.83
CA PRO A 328 6.54 -16.00 9.17
C PRO A 328 5.01 -15.88 9.20
N PRO A 329 4.35 -16.28 10.30
CA PRO A 329 2.90 -16.15 10.43
C PRO A 329 2.47 -14.70 10.16
N GLU A 330 1.30 -14.56 9.55
CA GLU A 330 0.81 -13.29 9.02
C GLU A 330 0.63 -12.23 10.11
N ALA A 331 1.13 -11.04 9.80
CA ALA A 331 0.79 -9.84 10.52
C ALA A 331 -0.71 -9.61 10.37
N GLN A 332 -1.46 -9.57 11.47
CA GLN A 332 -2.91 -9.36 11.44
C GLN A 332 -3.30 -7.91 11.12
N ILE A 333 -2.80 -7.35 10.00
CA ILE A 333 -3.12 -6.00 9.57
C ILE A 333 -4.48 -6.01 8.87
N LYS A 334 -5.54 -5.97 9.68
CA LYS A 334 -6.94 -6.01 9.21
C LYS A 334 -7.52 -4.63 8.88
N SER A 335 -6.92 -3.57 9.43
CA SER A 335 -7.45 -2.20 9.34
C SER A 335 -7.17 -1.48 8.03
N ARG A 336 -6.46 -2.11 7.08
CA ARG A 336 -5.91 -1.45 5.87
C ARG A 336 -6.62 -1.80 4.56
N LEU A 337 -7.93 -2.05 4.58
CA LEU A 337 -8.78 -2.25 3.39
C LEU A 337 -8.20 -3.29 2.40
N GLY A 338 -7.93 -2.90 1.14
CA GLY A 338 -7.31 -3.75 0.11
C GLY A 338 -5.76 -3.76 0.10
N ALA A 339 -5.11 -3.01 0.99
CA ALA A 339 -3.66 -3.01 1.17
C ALA A 339 -3.05 -3.97 2.24
N PRO A 340 -3.77 -4.85 2.96
CA PRO A 340 -3.19 -5.74 3.97
C PRO A 340 -2.01 -6.53 3.46
N LEU A 341 -2.12 -7.08 2.25
CA LEU A 341 -1.05 -7.85 1.63
C LEU A 341 0.26 -7.07 1.51
N PHE A 342 0.18 -5.76 1.22
CA PHE A 342 1.36 -4.90 1.17
C PHE A 342 2.00 -4.78 2.54
N TYR A 343 1.21 -4.41 3.56
CA TYR A 343 1.73 -4.16 4.89
C TYR A 343 2.20 -5.45 5.59
N ASP A 344 1.47 -6.55 5.41
CA ASP A 344 1.86 -7.87 5.88
C ASP A 344 3.16 -8.34 5.21
N GLY A 345 3.26 -8.19 3.89
CA GLY A 345 4.49 -8.47 3.15
C GLY A 345 5.68 -7.66 3.68
N MET A 346 5.48 -6.36 3.92
CA MET A 346 6.51 -5.49 4.48
C MET A 346 6.93 -5.91 5.90
N LEU A 347 5.98 -6.26 6.78
CA LEU A 347 6.33 -6.73 8.13
C LEU A 347 7.08 -8.07 8.08
N LYS A 348 6.64 -9.02 7.25
CA LYS A 348 7.33 -10.30 7.05
C LYS A 348 8.77 -10.07 6.60
N ILE A 349 8.99 -9.16 5.66
CA ILE A 349 10.34 -8.84 5.21
C ILE A 349 11.17 -8.22 6.33
N ALA A 350 10.61 -7.34 7.16
CA ALA A 350 11.32 -6.78 8.31
C ALA A 350 11.78 -7.88 9.28
N VAL A 351 10.91 -8.84 9.59
CA VAL A 351 11.24 -10.02 10.42
C VAL A 351 12.34 -10.87 9.76
N LEU A 352 12.23 -11.14 8.46
CA LEU A 352 13.24 -11.92 7.73
C LEU A 352 14.61 -11.22 7.69
N LYS A 353 14.61 -9.88 7.62
CA LYS A 353 15.84 -9.08 7.68
C LYS A 353 16.47 -9.14 9.07
N SER A 354 15.66 -9.05 10.14
CA SER A 354 16.20 -9.19 11.50
C SER A 354 16.78 -10.58 11.71
N GLU A 355 16.11 -11.66 11.31
CA GLU A 355 16.64 -13.03 11.41
C GLU A 355 18.00 -13.21 10.72
N ARG A 356 18.21 -12.57 9.57
CA ARG A 356 19.52 -12.57 8.87
C ARG A 356 20.59 -11.76 9.61
N GLY A 357 20.18 -10.66 10.26
CA GLY A 357 21.03 -9.87 11.16
C GLY A 357 21.26 -10.50 12.54
N SER A 358 20.61 -11.63 12.85
CA SER A 358 20.59 -12.29 14.19
C SER A 358 21.85 -13.00 14.64
N ARG A 359 23.02 -12.66 14.07
CA ARG A 359 24.25 -12.81 14.83
C ARG A 359 24.54 -11.59 15.72
N SER A 360 23.78 -10.51 15.60
CA SER A 360 23.96 -9.26 16.37
C SER A 360 22.74 -8.82 17.19
N TRP A 361 21.49 -9.11 16.81
CA TRP A 361 20.33 -8.51 17.51
C TRP A 361 19.87 -9.24 18.79
N ALA A 362 20.17 -10.54 18.92
CA ALA A 362 19.80 -11.30 20.12
C ALA A 362 20.58 -10.86 21.38
N SER A 363 21.77 -10.26 21.22
CA SER A 363 22.57 -9.70 22.33
C SER A 363 22.08 -8.34 22.82
N ASP A 364 21.39 -7.57 21.99
CA ASP A 364 20.95 -6.21 22.33
C ASP A 364 19.54 -6.19 22.93
N LEU A 365 18.66 -7.10 22.48
CA LEU A 365 17.33 -7.27 23.07
C LEU A 365 17.35 -7.87 24.49
N SER A 366 18.45 -8.56 24.87
CA SER A 366 18.65 -9.04 26.24
C SER A 366 19.14 -7.97 27.22
N GLN A 367 19.55 -6.79 26.73
CA GLN A 367 19.99 -5.67 27.58
C GLN A 367 18.89 -4.65 27.89
N HIS A 368 17.75 -4.69 27.20
CA HIS A 368 16.66 -3.71 27.33
C HIS A 368 15.29 -4.29 27.72
N LEU A 369 15.22 -5.57 28.06
CA LEU A 369 14.06 -6.12 28.78
C LEU A 369 14.22 -5.84 30.28
N PRO A 370 13.24 -5.22 30.96
CA PRO A 370 13.28 -5.16 32.42
C PRO A 370 13.17 -6.58 32.96
N HIS A 371 14.11 -6.96 33.84
CA HIS A 371 14.03 -8.19 34.62
C HIS A 371 12.78 -8.11 35.52
N GLU A 372 11.65 -8.68 35.06
CA GLU A 372 10.59 -9.10 35.95
C GLU A 372 11.09 -10.31 36.75
N GLY A 373 11.56 -10.02 37.97
CA GLY A 373 12.02 -11.01 38.92
C GLY A 373 10.89 -11.91 39.40
N GLN A 374 11.08 -13.22 39.23
CA GLN A 374 10.43 -14.20 40.09
C GLN A 374 11.29 -14.45 41.33
N GLU A 375 10.70 -14.03 42.46
CA GLU A 375 10.70 -14.64 43.79
C GLU A 375 12.03 -14.87 44.55
N THR A 376 12.06 -14.36 45.78
CA THR A 376 12.03 -15.26 46.95
C THR A 376 11.55 -14.54 48.21
N LYS A 377 10.58 -15.17 48.89
CA LYS A 377 10.26 -14.96 50.29
C LYS A 377 11.48 -15.23 51.17
N ALA A 378 11.73 -14.37 52.15
CA ALA A 378 11.99 -14.70 53.56
C ALA A 378 12.90 -13.65 54.22
N LYS A 379 12.31 -12.84 55.11
CA LYS A 379 12.79 -12.68 56.50
C LYS A 379 11.81 -11.82 57.29
N GLU A 380 11.19 -12.45 58.28
CA GLU A 380 10.70 -11.82 59.51
C GLU A 380 11.83 -10.98 60.15
N GLN A 381 11.53 -9.80 60.69
CA GLN A 381 11.40 -9.55 62.14
C GLN A 381 11.41 -8.04 62.45
N GLU A 382 10.38 -7.62 63.20
CA GLU A 382 10.36 -6.64 64.30
C GLU A 382 11.00 -5.24 64.16
N ILE A 383 10.19 -4.20 64.42
CA ILE A 383 10.22 -3.31 65.62
C ILE A 383 9.22 -2.17 65.31
N GLY A 384 8.08 -2.08 66.03
CA GLY A 384 7.80 -1.02 67.03
C GLY A 384 7.48 0.33 66.37
N GLY A 385 6.30 0.94 66.46
CA GLY A 385 5.46 1.24 67.62
C GLY A 385 5.03 2.72 67.53
N HIS A 386 3.94 3.08 68.22
CA HIS A 386 3.38 4.42 68.46
C HIS A 386 2.36 5.04 67.47
N ASP A 387 1.09 4.90 67.87
CA ASP A 387 0.23 5.93 68.49
C ASP A 387 -0.16 7.24 67.77
N GLU A 388 -1.50 7.35 67.67
CA GLU A 388 -2.37 8.41 68.19
C GLU A 388 -2.74 9.67 67.36
N ARG A 389 -4.07 9.74 67.15
CA ARG A 389 -5.02 10.86 67.42
C ARG A 389 -5.28 11.96 66.37
N GLY A 390 -6.58 12.31 66.32
CA GLY A 390 -7.14 13.62 65.91
C GLY A 390 -7.84 13.58 64.56
N MET A 391 -9.15 13.34 64.40
CA MET A 391 -10.35 14.01 64.94
C MET A 391 -10.63 15.40 64.31
N HIS A 392 -11.86 15.54 63.81
CA HIS A 392 -12.68 16.74 63.54
C HIS A 392 -12.90 17.29 62.10
N ASP A 393 -14.17 17.11 61.70
CA ASP A 393 -15.13 18.13 61.25
C ASP A 393 -15.14 18.67 59.81
N ALA A 394 -16.25 18.36 59.14
CA ALA A 394 -16.93 19.22 58.16
C ALA A 394 -17.77 20.28 58.91
N PRO A 395 -18.21 21.40 58.28
CA PRO A 395 -19.39 21.32 57.41
C PRO A 395 -19.48 22.29 56.21
N ALA A 396 -20.44 21.91 55.36
CA ALA A 396 -21.15 22.54 54.22
C ALA A 396 -21.17 24.07 54.03
N SER A 397 -21.24 24.51 52.74
CA SER A 397 -22.48 25.08 52.16
C SER A 397 -22.43 25.29 50.64
N SER A 398 -23.51 24.86 49.95
CA SER A 398 -24.24 25.47 48.80
C SER A 398 -23.49 25.92 47.53
N ALA A 399 -24.00 25.78 46.30
CA ALA A 399 -25.24 25.26 45.71
C ALA A 399 -25.11 25.34 44.17
N VAL A 400 -26.13 24.82 43.48
CA VAL A 400 -26.56 25.06 42.07
C VAL A 400 -26.17 23.98 41.03
N THR A 401 -26.94 22.90 41.09
CA THR A 401 -27.84 22.35 40.05
C THR A 401 -27.61 22.72 38.57
N ALA A 402 -27.26 21.73 37.75
CA ALA A 402 -27.90 21.44 36.47
C ALA A 402 -27.57 20.00 36.03
N GLY A 403 -28.62 19.21 35.76
CA GLY A 403 -28.56 17.75 35.66
C GLY A 403 -27.87 17.23 34.39
N TYR A 404 -26.97 16.27 34.60
CA TYR A 404 -26.55 15.31 33.58
C TYR A 404 -27.20 13.96 33.85
N GLY A 405 -27.84 13.42 32.80
CA GLY A 405 -28.45 12.10 32.79
C GLY A 405 -27.42 11.01 33.02
N ARG A 406 -27.79 10.11 33.93
CA ARG A 406 -27.12 8.89 34.35
C ARG A 406 -27.07 7.89 33.18
N MET A 407 -25.86 7.48 32.76
CA MET A 407 -25.64 6.25 32.00
C MET A 407 -24.71 5.35 32.82
N ASP A 408 -25.07 4.06 32.90
CA ASP A 408 -24.42 3.03 33.70
C ASP A 408 -22.96 2.74 33.28
N PRO A 409 -22.06 2.39 34.22
CA PRO A 409 -20.71 1.95 33.90
C PRO A 409 -20.69 0.44 33.68
N GLY A 410 -20.63 0.01 32.42
CA GLY A 410 -20.67 -1.41 32.10
C GLY A 410 -20.20 -1.74 30.69
N SER A 411 -18.94 -1.45 30.36
CA SER A 411 -18.13 -2.24 29.41
C SER A 411 -16.73 -1.67 29.34
N GLY A 412 -15.80 -2.30 30.06
CA GLY A 412 -14.37 -2.08 29.84
C GLY A 412 -13.99 -2.62 28.47
N SER A 413 -13.93 -1.75 27.47
CA SER A 413 -13.09 -2.01 26.31
C SER A 413 -11.66 -1.69 26.73
N GLN A 414 -10.84 -2.73 26.87
CA GLN A 414 -9.39 -2.57 26.94
C GLN A 414 -8.97 -1.87 25.65
N GLY A 415 -8.68 -0.58 25.73
CA GLY A 415 -7.95 0.11 24.69
C GLY A 415 -6.60 -0.58 24.54
N GLN A 416 -6.42 -1.29 23.43
CA GLN A 416 -5.10 -1.74 23.02
C GLN A 416 -4.25 -0.49 22.81
N PHE A 417 -3.38 -0.27 23.79
CA PHE A 417 -2.30 0.70 23.74
C PHE A 417 -1.38 0.29 22.58
N ILE A 418 -1.40 1.03 21.49
CA ILE A 418 -0.40 0.90 20.43
C ILE A 418 0.82 1.68 20.93
N PRO A 419 1.96 1.04 21.23
CA PRO A 419 3.12 1.76 21.73
C PRO A 419 3.66 2.69 20.64
N HIS A 420 4.00 3.92 21.04
CA HIS A 420 4.53 4.98 20.17
C HIS A 420 5.89 4.64 19.52
N GLU A 421 6.51 3.52 19.90
CA GLU A 421 7.83 3.03 19.43
C GLU A 421 7.75 2.14 18.16
N TRP A 422 6.53 1.87 17.65
CA TRP A 422 6.33 1.01 16.47
C TRP A 422 6.52 1.77 15.14
N ASP A 423 6.47 3.10 15.16
CA ASP A 423 6.62 3.94 13.96
C ASP A 423 8.08 4.03 13.47
N ASP A 424 9.07 3.92 14.37
CA ASP A 424 10.49 4.07 14.03
C ASP A 424 11.11 2.76 13.49
N THR A 425 10.60 1.59 13.88
CA THR A 425 11.23 0.28 13.61
C THR A 425 10.70 -0.45 12.37
N LEU A 426 9.50 -0.14 11.92
CA LEU A 426 8.89 -0.78 10.74
C LEU A 426 9.40 -0.20 9.41
N TRP A 427 10.07 0.97 9.46
CA TRP A 427 10.43 1.72 8.26
C TRP A 427 11.73 2.53 8.34
N GLY A 428 12.37 2.67 9.50
CA GLY A 428 13.69 3.27 9.63
C GLY A 428 14.79 2.23 9.49
N TRP A 429 15.68 2.38 8.50
CA TRP A 429 17.03 1.87 8.62
C TRP A 429 17.90 3.01 9.12
N ASP A 430 18.64 2.76 10.20
CA ASP A 430 19.81 3.54 10.57
C ASP A 430 20.92 3.18 9.58
N LEU A 431 21.36 4.17 8.79
CA LEU A 431 22.34 4.00 7.71
C LEU A 431 23.72 3.53 8.21
N ALA A 432 23.97 3.54 9.52
CA ALA A 432 25.22 3.10 10.11
C ALA A 432 25.51 1.59 9.97
N MET A 433 24.50 0.75 9.68
CA MET A 433 24.70 -0.71 9.59
C MET A 433 25.10 -1.24 8.20
N LEU A 434 24.92 -0.46 7.13
CA LEU A 434 25.26 -0.90 5.76
C LEU A 434 26.69 -0.55 5.34
N ASP A 435 27.39 0.32 6.07
CA ASP A 435 28.79 0.72 5.79
C ASP A 435 29.83 -0.34 6.23
N ALA A 436 29.42 -1.41 6.91
CA ALA A 436 30.33 -2.35 7.55
C ALA A 436 30.56 -3.68 6.80
N ALA A 437 30.04 -3.85 5.59
CA ALA A 437 30.21 -5.12 4.88
C ALA A 437 30.53 -4.95 3.39
N ASP A 438 31.78 -5.24 3.05
CA ASP A 438 32.23 -5.55 1.69
C ASP A 438 31.49 -6.81 1.19
N TRP A 439 30.54 -6.65 0.26
CA TRP A 439 29.83 -7.78 -0.35
C TRP A 439 30.31 -8.03 -1.78
N GLN A 440 31.14 -9.06 -1.97
CA GLN A 440 31.19 -9.84 -3.22
C GLN A 440 30.14 -10.96 -3.11
N LEU A 441 29.09 -10.90 -3.93
CA LEU A 441 28.02 -11.90 -3.99
C LEU A 441 28.34 -13.00 -5.01
N ASP A 442 28.15 -14.25 -4.58
CA ASP A 442 28.26 -15.47 -5.37
C ASP A 442 26.95 -15.72 -6.15
N TRP A 443 27.06 -15.73 -7.49
CA TRP A 443 25.95 -15.77 -8.45
C TRP A 443 25.37 -17.17 -8.71
N ASN A 444 25.97 -18.22 -8.14
CA ASN A 444 25.69 -19.60 -8.54
C ASN A 444 24.32 -20.17 -8.06
N GLY A 445 23.60 -19.47 -7.18
CA GLY A 445 22.31 -19.95 -6.63
C GLY A 445 21.09 -19.81 -7.54
N LEU A 446 21.20 -19.09 -8.66
CA LEU A 446 20.11 -18.83 -9.61
C LEU A 446 20.22 -19.62 -10.93
N GLU A 447 21.36 -20.28 -11.18
CA GLU A 447 21.64 -20.99 -12.44
C GLU A 447 21.38 -22.50 -12.39
N THR A 448 21.18 -23.10 -11.22
CA THR A 448 20.96 -24.56 -11.10
C THR A 448 19.49 -24.95 -11.28
N TRP A 449 18.90 -24.59 -12.42
CA TRP A 449 17.61 -25.14 -12.86
C TRP A 449 17.65 -25.32 -14.39
N GLN A 450 17.98 -26.54 -14.81
CA GLN A 450 17.76 -27.05 -16.16
C GLN A 450 16.73 -28.20 -16.10
N PRO A 451 15.95 -28.40 -17.18
CA PRO A 451 14.53 -28.78 -17.16
C PRO A 451 14.15 -30.12 -16.51
#